data_AF-A0AB74CT66-F1
#
_entry.id   AF-A0AB74CT66-F1
#
_cell.length_a   1.000
_cell.length_b   1.000
_cell.length_c   1.000
_cell.angle_alpha   90.00
_cell.angle_beta   90.00
_cell.angle_gamma   90.00
#
_symmetry.space_group_name_H-M   'P 1'
#
loop_
_entity.id
_entity.type
_entity.pdbx_description
1 polymer ?
#
loop_
_entity_poly.entity_id
_entity_poly.type
_entity_poly.pdbx_seq_one_letter_code
_entity_poly.pdbx_strand_id
1 'polypeptide(L)'
;MKKIIYSLLAMSVSVLMLTSCSTTNTPSTSNQKEEVKTSQKATITLQENGQNFLKKEVTFKKGETLLTILKQNFEVEENDGFITSLEGHSQDEKNQTYWMFTVDGKSATTGAKEIELNNGQSVIFNLSKL
;
A
#
# COMPACT_ATOMS: atom_id res chain seq x y z
N MET A 1 50.50 -25.39 1.80
CA MET A 1 51.18 -24.64 2.88
C MET A 1 52.37 -23.89 2.30
N LYS A 2 52.25 -22.58 2.09
CA LYS A 2 53.38 -21.68 1.82
C LYS A 2 53.15 -20.42 2.65
N LYS A 3 54.07 -20.19 3.58
CA LYS A 3 54.24 -18.95 4.36
C LYS A 3 54.63 -17.85 3.35
N ILE A 4 54.52 -16.54 3.63
CA ILE A 4 55.66 -15.72 4.08
C ILE A 4 55.28 -14.21 3.96
N ILE A 5 55.43 -13.48 5.08
CA ILE A 5 55.96 -12.11 5.28
C ILE A 5 55.07 -10.85 5.16
N TYR A 6 54.82 -10.29 6.37
CA TYR A 6 54.91 -8.91 6.88
C TYR A 6 55.14 -7.71 5.92
N SER A 7 54.44 -6.61 6.19
CA SER A 7 55.09 -5.30 6.36
C SER A 7 54.23 -4.35 7.20
N LEU A 8 54.73 -4.02 8.40
CA LEU A 8 54.35 -2.81 9.13
C LEU A 8 55.03 -1.63 8.41
N LEU A 9 54.25 -0.59 8.08
CA LEU A 9 54.80 0.74 7.89
C LEU A 9 53.92 1.75 8.63
N ALA A 10 54.60 2.60 9.39
CA ALA A 10 54.07 3.47 10.41
C ALA A 10 53.72 4.86 9.89
N MET A 11 52.85 5.51 10.67
CA MET A 11 52.87 6.92 11.06
C MET A 11 52.42 8.02 10.08
N SER A 12 51.27 8.61 10.48
CA SER A 12 50.96 10.05 10.56
C SER A 12 51.02 10.93 9.30
N VAL A 13 49.97 11.69 9.03
CA VAL A 13 49.74 13.07 9.53
C VAL A 13 48.50 13.61 8.82
N SER A 14 47.63 14.20 9.62
CA SER A 14 46.42 14.96 9.27
C SER A 14 46.71 16.13 8.33
N VAL A 15 45.87 16.38 7.32
CA VAL A 15 45.45 17.75 6.96
C VAL A 15 43.99 17.75 6.48
N LEU A 16 43.35 18.80 6.95
CA LEU A 16 41.97 19.25 6.93
C LEU A 16 41.40 19.69 5.57
N MET A 17 40.07 19.59 5.50
CA MET A 17 39.06 20.43 4.81
C MET A 17 39.09 20.55 3.29
N LEU A 18 38.00 20.12 2.65
CA LEU A 18 37.21 20.98 1.75
C LEU A 18 35.72 20.57 1.80
N THR A 19 34.89 21.58 2.01
CA THR A 19 33.43 21.57 2.02
C THR A 19 32.84 21.39 0.63
N SER A 20 31.73 20.66 0.49
CA SER A 20 30.70 21.04 -0.48
C SER A 20 29.32 20.58 0.00
N CYS A 21 28.45 21.57 0.14
CA CYS A 21 27.05 21.47 0.47
C CYS A 21 26.27 21.07 -0.78
N SER A 22 25.47 20.02 -0.71
CA SER A 22 24.27 19.91 -1.56
C SER A 22 23.19 19.14 -0.82
N THR A 23 22.57 19.85 0.10
CA THR A 23 21.20 19.56 0.53
C THR A 23 20.29 19.70 -0.70
N THR A 24 19.92 18.59 -1.32
CA THR A 24 18.74 18.55 -2.19
C THR A 24 17.50 18.52 -1.30
N ASN A 25 17.17 19.70 -0.77
CA ASN A 25 15.81 20.01 -0.41
C ASN A 25 15.03 20.09 -1.73
N THR A 26 14.25 19.05 -2.00
CA THR A 26 13.13 19.15 -2.93
C THR A 26 11.90 19.54 -2.11
N PRO A 27 11.53 20.82 -1.99
CA PRO A 27 10.17 21.17 -1.64
C PRO A 27 9.33 20.92 -2.88
N SER A 28 8.84 19.70 -3.05
CA SER A 28 7.71 19.48 -3.94
C SER A 28 6.53 20.24 -3.35
N THR A 29 6.26 21.38 -3.97
CA THR A 29 5.01 22.11 -3.82
C THR A 29 3.88 21.14 -4.18
N SER A 30 3.12 20.72 -3.17
CA SER A 30 1.70 20.45 -3.34
C SER A 30 0.97 21.41 -2.42
N ASN A 31 0.56 22.53 -3.00
CA ASN A 31 -0.57 23.27 -2.49
C ASN A 31 -1.74 22.28 -2.32
N GLN A 32 -2.30 22.18 -1.12
CA GLN A 32 -3.65 22.67 -0.82
C GLN A 32 -4.25 21.95 0.39
N LYS A 33 -4.71 22.80 1.30
CA LYS A 33 -5.81 22.64 2.25
C LYS A 33 -5.65 21.65 3.41
N GLU A 34 -5.30 22.24 4.55
CA GLU A 34 -6.16 22.10 5.72
C GLU A 34 -7.63 22.33 5.31
N GLU A 35 -8.43 21.27 5.23
CA GLU A 35 -9.89 21.37 5.31
C GLU A 35 -10.48 20.09 5.92
N VAL A 36 -11.12 20.30 7.06
CA VAL A 36 -12.04 19.43 7.83
C VAL A 36 -11.45 18.21 8.55
N LYS A 37 -11.43 18.32 9.88
CA LYS A 37 -11.07 17.32 10.91
C LYS A 37 -11.94 16.04 10.93
N THR A 38 -12.54 15.62 9.81
CA THR A 38 -13.44 14.45 9.74
C THR A 38 -13.24 13.55 8.52
N SER A 39 -12.44 13.95 7.53
CA SER A 39 -12.21 13.16 6.32
C SER A 39 -10.96 12.30 6.46
N GLN A 40 -11.07 11.00 6.21
CA GLN A 40 -9.97 10.03 6.22
C GLN A 40 -9.63 9.63 4.79
N LYS A 41 -8.40 9.14 4.59
CA LYS A 41 -7.89 8.65 3.31
C LYS A 41 -7.38 7.23 3.45
N ALA A 42 -7.50 6.43 2.40
CA ALA A 42 -6.90 5.11 2.30
C ALA A 42 -6.44 4.86 0.87
N THR A 43 -5.50 3.93 0.71
CA THR A 43 -5.08 3.46 -0.62
C THR A 43 -5.69 2.09 -0.87
N ILE A 44 -6.42 1.94 -1.97
CA ILE A 44 -6.98 0.64 -2.40
C ILE A 44 -6.28 0.22 -3.68
N THR A 45 -5.74 -0.99 -3.69
CA THR A 45 -5.09 -1.61 -4.85
C THR A 45 -5.86 -2.87 -5.24
N LEU A 46 -6.19 -2.99 -6.53
CA LEU A 46 -6.78 -4.20 -7.10
C LEU A 46 -5.70 -4.97 -7.87
N GLN A 47 -5.65 -6.26 -7.61
CA GLN A 47 -4.73 -7.21 -8.19
C GLN A 47 -5.47 -8.38 -8.83
N GLU A 48 -4.87 -8.94 -9.86
CA GLU A 48 -5.25 -10.23 -10.41
C GLU A 48 -4.02 -11.13 -10.46
N ASN A 49 -4.09 -12.27 -9.77
CA ASN A 49 -2.97 -13.20 -9.60
C ASN A 49 -1.67 -12.51 -9.10
N GLY A 50 -1.81 -11.56 -8.16
CA GLY A 50 -0.71 -10.79 -7.56
C GLY A 50 -0.22 -9.61 -8.39
N GLN A 51 -0.74 -9.42 -9.62
CA GLN A 51 -0.35 -8.33 -10.49
C GLN A 51 -1.31 -7.15 -10.32
N ASN A 52 -0.78 -5.98 -9.95
CA ASN A 52 -1.58 -4.76 -9.81
C ASN A 52 -2.15 -4.33 -11.18
N PHE A 53 -3.45 -4.08 -11.24
CA PHE A 53 -4.09 -3.48 -12.42
C PHE A 53 -4.76 -2.13 -12.13
N LEU A 54 -5.11 -1.86 -10.87
CA LEU A 54 -5.66 -0.57 -10.45
C LEU A 54 -5.14 -0.18 -9.07
N LYS A 55 -4.83 1.11 -8.87
CA LYS A 55 -4.50 1.69 -7.57
C LYS A 55 -5.15 3.07 -7.47
N LYS A 56 -5.89 3.30 -6.38
CA LYS A 56 -6.67 4.53 -6.17
C LYS A 56 -6.54 4.97 -4.70
N GLU A 57 -6.27 6.25 -4.48
CA GLU A 57 -6.46 6.88 -3.17
C GLU A 57 -7.95 7.25 -3.04
N VAL A 58 -8.59 6.78 -1.97
CA VAL A 58 -10.01 7.05 -1.68
C VAL A 58 -10.12 7.90 -0.44
N THR A 59 -11.15 8.75 -0.41
CA THR A 59 -11.48 9.59 0.74
C THR A 59 -12.82 9.12 1.32
N PHE A 60 -12.90 8.99 2.63
CA PHE A 60 -14.04 8.42 3.34
C PHE A 60 -14.28 9.08 4.69
N LYS A 61 -15.44 8.85 5.28
CA LYS A 61 -15.78 9.35 6.62
C LYS A 61 -15.44 8.31 7.69
N LYS A 62 -15.05 8.78 8.87
CA LYS A 62 -14.82 7.90 10.02
C LYS A 62 -16.05 7.07 10.36
N GLY A 63 -15.85 5.77 10.55
CA GLY A 63 -16.90 4.79 10.83
C GLY A 63 -17.57 4.20 9.58
N GLU A 64 -17.16 4.60 8.37
CA GLU A 64 -17.60 3.91 7.16
C GLU A 64 -16.90 2.55 7.02
N THR A 65 -17.67 1.55 6.59
CA THR A 65 -17.14 0.20 6.36
C THR A 65 -16.43 0.12 5.01
N LEU A 66 -15.46 -0.79 4.88
CA LEU A 66 -14.68 -0.99 3.66
C LEU A 66 -15.58 -1.28 2.46
N LEU A 67 -16.65 -2.06 2.63
CA LEU A 67 -17.64 -2.27 1.58
C LEU A 67 -18.33 -0.96 1.14
N THR A 68 -18.68 -0.10 2.10
CA THR A 68 -19.29 1.21 1.80
C THR A 68 -18.31 2.08 1.01
N ILE A 69 -17.06 2.12 1.46
CA ILE A 69 -15.98 2.85 0.79
C ILE A 69 -15.78 2.33 -0.63
N LEU A 70 -15.83 1.01 -0.85
CA LEU A 70 -15.71 0.42 -2.19
C LEU A 70 -16.86 0.86 -3.10
N LYS A 71 -18.11 0.71 -2.66
CA LYS A 71 -19.30 1.08 -3.45
C LYS A 71 -19.35 2.56 -3.83
N GLN A 72 -18.72 3.43 -3.06
CA GLN A 72 -18.63 4.86 -3.34
C GLN A 72 -17.55 5.20 -4.39
N ASN A 73 -16.53 4.36 -4.53
CA ASN A 73 -15.31 4.69 -5.28
C ASN A 73 -15.01 3.75 -6.46
N PHE A 74 -15.71 2.62 -6.55
CA PHE A 74 -15.50 1.56 -7.53
C PHE A 74 -16.84 1.01 -8.02
N GLU A 75 -16.82 0.35 -9.18
CA GLU A 75 -17.90 -0.54 -9.59
C GLU A 75 -17.80 -1.84 -8.79
N VAL A 76 -18.84 -2.13 -8.00
CA VAL A 76 -18.87 -3.28 -7.09
C VAL A 76 -20.15 -4.06 -7.32
N GLU A 77 -20.00 -5.36 -7.54
CA GLU A 77 -21.10 -6.31 -7.38
C GLU A 77 -20.86 -7.12 -6.11
N GLU A 78 -21.94 -7.39 -5.38
CA GLU A 78 -21.89 -8.20 -4.17
C GLU A 78 -23.14 -9.06 -4.01
N ASN A 79 -23.00 -10.08 -3.18
CA ASN A 79 -24.10 -10.87 -2.67
C ASN A 79 -23.97 -10.99 -1.15
N ASP A 80 -24.97 -10.52 -0.40
CA ASP A 80 -25.02 -10.55 1.07
C ASP A 80 -23.76 -10.00 1.80
N GLY A 81 -23.08 -9.00 1.22
CA GLY A 81 -21.86 -8.42 1.78
C GLY A 81 -20.55 -9.08 1.31
N PHE A 82 -20.65 -10.14 0.49
CA PHE A 82 -19.52 -10.77 -0.18
C PHE A 82 -19.33 -10.16 -1.57
N ILE A 83 -18.15 -9.61 -1.81
CA ILE A 83 -17.79 -8.98 -3.08
C ILE A 83 -17.63 -10.06 -4.16
N THR A 84 -18.45 -10.00 -5.20
CA THR A 84 -18.43 -10.93 -6.35
C THR A 84 -17.72 -10.31 -7.56
N SER A 85 -17.68 -8.98 -7.67
CA SER A 85 -16.98 -8.28 -8.75
C SER A 85 -16.43 -6.93 -8.28
N LEU A 86 -15.26 -6.55 -8.80
CA LEU A 86 -14.69 -5.22 -8.68
C LEU A 86 -14.22 -4.75 -10.05
N GLU A 87 -14.69 -3.58 -10.49
CA GLU A 87 -14.30 -2.97 -11.78
C GLU A 87 -14.47 -3.93 -12.98
N GLY A 88 -15.53 -4.74 -12.96
CA GLY A 88 -15.82 -5.73 -14.01
C GLY A 88 -15.04 -7.04 -13.92
N HIS A 89 -14.14 -7.20 -12.93
CA HIS A 89 -13.43 -8.46 -12.68
C HIS A 89 -14.20 -9.31 -11.66
N SER A 90 -14.90 -10.32 -12.17
CA SER A 90 -15.76 -11.21 -11.38
C SER A 90 -15.04 -12.45 -10.85
N GLN A 91 -15.50 -12.95 -9.71
CA GLN A 91 -15.15 -14.28 -9.20
C GLN A 91 -15.60 -15.39 -10.15
N ASP A 92 -14.94 -16.53 -10.06
CA ASP A 92 -15.32 -17.76 -10.75
C ASP A 92 -15.25 -18.94 -9.78
N GLU A 93 -16.39 -19.28 -9.20
CA GLU A 93 -16.51 -20.39 -8.25
C GLU A 93 -16.10 -21.74 -8.87
N LYS A 94 -16.37 -21.96 -10.17
CA LYS A 94 -16.04 -23.22 -10.86
C LYS A 94 -14.53 -23.39 -10.97
N ASN A 95 -13.81 -22.29 -11.17
CA ASN A 95 -12.35 -22.27 -11.25
C ASN A 95 -11.67 -21.96 -9.90
N GLN A 96 -12.45 -21.81 -8.83
CA GLN A 96 -12.01 -21.49 -7.48
C GLN A 96 -11.29 -20.13 -7.37
N THR A 97 -11.68 -19.17 -8.20
CA THR A 97 -11.10 -17.83 -8.23
C THR A 97 -11.95 -16.87 -7.40
N TYR A 98 -11.36 -16.29 -6.35
CA TYR A 98 -12.08 -15.45 -5.39
C TYR A 98 -11.34 -14.13 -5.11
N TRP A 99 -12.11 -13.13 -4.70
CA TRP A 99 -11.56 -11.90 -4.15
C TRP A 99 -11.13 -12.14 -2.71
N MET A 100 -9.83 -12.02 -2.47
CA MET A 100 -9.23 -12.00 -1.14
C MET A 100 -8.64 -10.62 -0.88
N PHE A 101 -8.53 -10.21 0.38
CA PHE A 101 -7.91 -8.93 0.67
C PHE A 101 -7.13 -8.88 1.97
N THR A 102 -6.23 -7.92 2.02
CA THR A 102 -5.41 -7.58 3.17
C THR A 102 -5.63 -6.12 3.57
N VAL A 103 -5.52 -5.84 4.86
CA VAL A 103 -5.46 -4.48 5.40
C VAL A 103 -4.10 -4.31 6.08
N ASP A 104 -3.31 -3.34 5.63
CA ASP A 104 -1.92 -3.11 6.04
C ASP A 104 -1.06 -4.39 6.01
N GLY A 105 -1.24 -5.20 4.95
CA GLY A 105 -0.50 -6.44 4.73
C GLY A 105 -0.97 -7.63 5.58
N LYS A 106 -1.99 -7.48 6.42
CA LYS A 106 -2.59 -8.58 7.19
C LYS A 106 -3.86 -9.06 6.49
N SER A 107 -3.95 -10.37 6.25
CA SER A 107 -5.17 -10.97 5.70
C SER A 107 -6.38 -10.68 6.58
N ALA A 108 -7.48 -10.28 5.95
CA ALA A 108 -8.72 -10.06 6.66
C ALA A 108 -9.32 -11.40 7.12
N THR A 109 -9.83 -11.43 8.35
CA THR A 109 -10.55 -12.57 8.93
C THR A 109 -12.07 -12.40 8.88
N THR A 110 -12.54 -11.24 8.46
CA THR A 110 -13.94 -10.85 8.33
C THR A 110 -14.19 -10.23 6.94
N GLY A 111 -15.45 -10.15 6.53
CA GLY A 111 -15.82 -9.55 5.25
C GLY A 111 -15.63 -8.04 5.23
N ALA A 112 -15.56 -7.45 4.02
CA ALA A 112 -15.39 -6.01 3.84
C ALA A 112 -16.54 -5.17 4.44
N LYS A 113 -17.73 -5.75 4.59
CA LYS A 113 -18.87 -5.12 5.26
C LYS A 113 -18.60 -4.81 6.75
N GLU A 114 -17.72 -5.58 7.39
CA GLU A 114 -17.48 -5.56 8.84
C GLU A 114 -16.20 -4.83 9.24
N ILE A 115 -15.43 -4.33 8.26
CA ILE A 115 -14.15 -3.68 8.50
C ILE A 115 -14.34 -2.19 8.38
N GLU A 116 -14.02 -1.44 9.43
CA GLU A 116 -13.86 0.01 9.37
C GLU A 116 -12.39 0.35 9.16
N LEU A 117 -12.11 1.24 8.20
CA LEU A 117 -10.75 1.69 7.94
C LEU A 117 -10.37 2.87 8.84
N ASN A 118 -9.08 2.95 9.13
CA ASN A 118 -8.42 4.10 9.73
C ASN A 118 -7.72 4.93 8.65
N ASN A 119 -7.43 6.18 8.99
CA ASN A 119 -6.74 7.10 8.09
C ASN A 119 -5.34 6.59 7.76
N GLY A 120 -4.99 6.61 6.49
CA GLY A 120 -3.69 6.21 5.94
C GLY A 120 -3.53 4.71 5.68
N GLN A 121 -4.56 3.88 5.93
CA GLN A 121 -4.45 2.44 5.72
C GLN A 121 -4.36 2.07 4.24
N SER A 122 -3.71 0.94 3.98
CA SER A 122 -3.61 0.33 2.66
C SER A 122 -4.44 -0.95 2.61
N VAL A 123 -5.28 -1.08 1.59
CA VAL A 123 -6.04 -2.30 1.31
C VAL A 123 -5.63 -2.84 -0.05
N ILE A 124 -5.35 -4.14 -0.10
CA ILE A 124 -5.07 -4.84 -1.35
C ILE A 124 -6.13 -5.90 -1.53
N PHE A 125 -6.94 -5.78 -2.58
CA PHE A 125 -7.81 -6.83 -3.08
C PHE A 125 -7.08 -7.58 -4.18
N ASN A 126 -7.09 -8.91 -4.12
CA ASN A 126 -6.48 -9.79 -5.11
C ASN A 126 -7.49 -10.85 -5.55
N LEU A 127 -7.78 -10.87 -6.84
CA LEU A 127 -8.55 -11.92 -7.49
C LEU A 127 -7.58 -13.04 -7.83
N SER A 128 -7.71 -14.18 -7.15
CA SER A 128 -6.83 -15.31 -7.37
C SER A 128 -7.49 -16.63 -7.04
N LYS A 129 -6.91 -17.69 -7.61
CA LYS A 129 -7.30 -19.05 -7.29
C LYS A 129 -6.93 -19.42 -5.84
N LEU A 130 -7.85 -20.04 -5.12
CA LEU A 130 -7.63 -20.68 -3.81
C LEU A 130 -7.00 -22.08 -3.96
#